data_AF-A0A0U1TYE4-F1
#
_entry.id   AF-A0A0U1TYE4-F1
#
_cell.length_a   1.000
_cell.length_b   1.000
_cell.length_c   1.000
_cell.angle_alpha   90.00
_cell.angle_beta   90.00
_cell.angle_gamma   90.00
#
_symmetry.space_group_name_H-M   'P 1'
#
loop_
_entity.id
_entity.type
_entity.pdbx_description
1 polymer ?
#
loop_
_entity_poly.entity_id
_entity_poly.type
_entity_poly.pdbx_seq_one_letter_code
_entity_poly.pdbx_strand_id
1 'polypeptide(L)'
;IVSAFRVFPGEDREKLERHWLVWTGANLIYHRLPRHLGLTRITLHKKVFPERGINYVMVCECATLLDNVTEACVFVDHLRARCCGHTALYRIVDVF
;
A
#
# COMPACT_ATOMS: atom_id res chain seq x y z
N ILE A 1 6.01 3.14 0.85
CA ILE A 1 4.82 3.11 -0.05
C ILE A 1 3.55 3.07 0.79
N VAL A 2 2.55 3.88 0.48
CA VAL A 2 1.24 3.87 1.14
C VAL A 2 0.14 3.69 0.10
N SER A 3 -0.84 2.84 0.37
CA SER A 3 -2.02 2.65 -0.49
C SER A 3 -3.30 2.76 0.34
N ALA A 4 -4.20 3.64 -0.08
CA ALA A 4 -5.49 3.86 0.57
C ALA A 4 -6.64 3.28 -0.25
N PHE A 5 -7.56 2.58 0.42
CA PHE A 5 -8.66 1.88 -0.21
C PHE A 5 -10.00 2.29 0.39
N ARG A 6 -10.96 2.57 -0.47
CA ARG A 6 -12.38 2.67 -0.14
C ARG A 6 -13.06 1.41 -0.68
N VAL A 7 -13.73 0.68 0.21
CA VAL A 7 -14.45 -0.54 -0.13
C VAL A 7 -15.92 -0.33 0.19
N PHE A 8 -16.80 -0.72 -0.73
CA PHE A 8 -18.24 -0.67 -0.52
C PHE A 8 -18.66 -1.71 0.54
N PRO A 9 -19.69 -1.43 1.35
CA PRO A 9 -20.19 -2.41 2.31
C PRO A 9 -20.70 -3.67 1.59
N GLY A 10 -20.54 -4.83 2.23
CA GLY A 10 -20.97 -6.12 1.69
C GLY A 10 -19.80 -7.05 1.35
N GLU A 11 -19.96 -7.83 0.28
CA GLU A 11 -19.08 -8.94 -0.08
C GLU A 11 -17.63 -8.49 -0.36
N ASP A 12 -17.43 -7.33 -0.97
CA ASP A 12 -16.09 -6.79 -1.27
C ASP A 12 -15.26 -6.55 -0.02
N ARG A 13 -15.90 -6.17 1.09
CA ARG A 13 -15.21 -5.97 2.37
C ARG A 13 -14.67 -7.29 2.91
N GLU A 14 -15.48 -8.34 2.88
CA GLU A 14 -15.07 -9.67 3.37
C GLU A 14 -14.00 -10.28 2.48
N LYS A 15 -14.13 -10.13 1.15
CA LYS A 15 -13.12 -10.55 0.18
C LYS A 15 -11.79 -9.86 0.44
N LEU A 16 -11.79 -8.54 0.66
CA LEU A 16 -10.57 -7.81 0.99
C LEU A 16 -9.97 -8.31 2.30
N GLU A 17 -10.75 -8.46 3.38
CA GLU A 17 -10.20 -8.88 4.68
C GLU A 17 -9.58 -10.29 4.64
N ARG A 18 -10.20 -11.21 3.88
CA ARG A 18 -9.68 -12.58 3.72
C ARG A 18 -8.47 -12.67 2.77
N HIS A 19 -8.43 -11.84 1.73
CA HIS A 19 -7.43 -11.94 0.65
C HIS A 19 -6.67 -10.63 0.42
N TRP A 20 -6.41 -9.88 1.50
CA TRP A 20 -5.89 -8.52 1.40
C TRP A 20 -4.55 -8.45 0.68
N LEU A 21 -3.71 -9.49 0.81
CA LEU A 21 -2.40 -9.56 0.15
C LEU A 21 -2.51 -9.40 -1.36
N VAL A 22 -3.53 -10.00 -1.96
CA VAL A 22 -3.79 -9.93 -3.41
C VAL A 22 -4.52 -8.63 -3.74
N TRP A 23 -5.58 -8.31 -3.00
CA TRP A 23 -6.44 -7.14 -3.26
C TRP A 23 -5.71 -5.81 -3.18
N THR A 24 -4.79 -5.68 -2.23
CA THR A 24 -4.03 -4.44 -2.01
C THR A 24 -2.75 -4.36 -2.84
N GLY A 25 -2.35 -5.44 -3.50
CA GLY A 25 -1.07 -5.53 -4.20
C GLY A 25 0.13 -5.82 -3.28
N ALA A 26 -0.08 -6.05 -1.98
CA ALA A 26 1.01 -6.40 -1.05
C ALA A 26 1.81 -7.63 -1.50
N ASN A 27 1.16 -8.63 -2.10
CA ASN A 27 1.86 -9.79 -2.66
C ASN A 27 2.80 -9.40 -3.82
N LEU A 28 2.36 -8.45 -4.66
CA LEU A 28 3.19 -7.93 -5.76
C LEU A 28 4.38 -7.15 -5.20
N ILE A 29 4.16 -6.33 -4.17
CA ILE A 29 5.24 -5.62 -3.45
C ILE A 29 6.25 -6.64 -2.90
N TYR A 30 5.79 -7.62 -2.14
CA TYR A 30 6.66 -8.61 -1.52
C TYR A 30 7.53 -9.37 -2.54
N HIS A 31 6.98 -9.70 -3.71
CA HIS A 31 7.70 -10.49 -4.72
C HIS A 31 8.47 -9.68 -5.75
N ARG A 32 8.06 -8.44 -6.05
CA ARG A 32 8.59 -7.67 -7.19
C ARG A 32 9.28 -6.38 -6.79
N LEU A 33 9.17 -5.95 -5.54
CA LEU A 33 9.91 -4.76 -5.11
C LEU A 33 11.42 -5.06 -5.24
N PRO A 34 12.17 -4.20 -5.94
CA PRO A 34 13.62 -4.37 -6.04
C PRO A 34 14.26 -4.44 -4.66
N ARG A 35 15.14 -5.42 -4.45
CA ARG A 35 15.72 -5.74 -3.13
C ARG A 35 16.47 -4.56 -2.52
N HIS A 36 17.12 -3.74 -3.34
CA HIS A 36 17.88 -2.58 -2.91
C HIS A 36 17.00 -1.40 -2.46
N LEU A 37 15.67 -1.45 -2.66
CA LEU A 37 14.75 -0.51 -2.01
C LEU A 37 14.51 -0.88 -0.53
N GLY A 38 14.94 -2.08 -0.11
CA GLY A 38 15.05 -2.44 1.30
C GLY A 38 13.69 -2.64 1.99
N LEU A 39 12.82 -3.49 1.43
CA LEU A 39 11.54 -3.84 2.06
C LEU A 39 11.75 -4.34 3.50
N THR A 40 11.16 -3.66 4.47
CA THR A 40 11.24 -4.07 5.89
C THR A 40 9.93 -4.59 6.43
N ARG A 41 8.81 -3.99 6.02
CA ARG A 41 7.49 -4.29 6.59
C ARG A 41 6.36 -3.97 5.62
N ILE A 42 5.33 -4.82 5.63
CA ILE A 42 4.04 -4.53 5.00
C ILE A 42 2.94 -4.75 6.04
N THR A 43 2.06 -3.78 6.19
CA THR A 43 0.94 -3.81 7.14
C THR A 43 -0.33 -3.31 6.49
N LEU A 44 -1.46 -3.83 6.95
CA LEU A 44 -2.79 -3.35 6.59
C LEU A 44 -3.49 -2.83 7.84
N HIS A 45 -3.96 -1.60 7.76
CA HIS A 45 -4.71 -0.94 8.81
C HIS A 45 -6.16 -0.78 8.38
N LYS A 46 -7.08 -1.21 9.25
CA LYS A 46 -8.53 -1.04 9.08
C LYS A 46 -9.00 0.12 9.94
N LYS A 47 -9.82 1.00 9.36
CA LYS A 47 -10.47 2.08 10.10
C LYS A 47 -11.47 1.50 11.10
N VAL A 48 -11.41 1.96 12.35
CA VAL A 48 -12.28 1.47 13.44
C VAL A 48 -13.75 1.84 13.19
N PHE A 49 -14.02 3.05 12.71
CA PHE A 49 -15.37 3.56 12.40
C PHE A 49 -15.50 3.92 10.91
N PRO A 50 -15.80 2.95 10.03
CA PRO A 50 -15.83 3.15 8.58
C PRO A 50 -17.16 3.73 8.12
N GLU A 51 -17.46 4.96 8.52
CA GLU A 51 -18.73 5.62 8.14
C GLU A 51 -18.67 6.17 6.70
N ARG A 52 -17.54 6.79 6.33
CA ARG A 52 -17.27 7.35 4.99
C ARG A 52 -15.77 7.39 4.69
N GLY A 53 -15.46 7.45 3.39
CA GLY A 53 -14.12 7.70 2.86
C GLY A 53 -13.25 6.45 2.76
N ILE A 54 -11.97 6.60 3.10
CA ILE A 54 -10.99 5.51 3.12
C ILE A 54 -11.28 4.60 4.32
N ASN A 55 -11.35 3.29 4.06
CA ASN A 55 -11.64 2.27 5.06
C ASN A 55 -10.42 1.43 5.41
N TYR A 56 -9.45 1.33 4.49
CA TYR A 56 -8.21 0.59 4.69
C TYR A 56 -7.01 1.38 4.20
N VAL A 57 -5.89 1.26 4.91
CA VAL A 57 -4.59 1.81 4.50
C VAL A 57 -3.56 0.70 4.61
N MET A 58 -2.91 0.39 3.49
CA MET A 58 -1.73 -0.46 3.48
C MET A 58 -0.48 0.42 3.56
N VAL A 59 0.42 0.10 4.46
CA VAL A 59 1.72 0.75 4.61
C VAL A 59 2.81 -0.27 4.34
N CYS A 60 3.69 0.07 3.41
CA CYS A 60 4.88 -0.68 3.08
C CYS A 60 6.11 0.20 3.38
N GLU A 61 6.96 -0.30 4.26
CA GLU A 61 8.14 0.39 4.75
C GLU A 61 9.38 -0.13 4.02
N CYS A 62 10.24 0.81 3.65
CA CYS A 62 11.40 0.54 2.83
C CYS A 62 12.57 1.39 3.36
N ALA A 63 13.67 0.74 3.76
CA ALA A 63 14.79 1.40 4.44
C ALA A 63 15.56 2.36 3.53
N THR A 64 15.68 2.02 2.25
CA THR A 64 16.57 2.69 1.27
C THR A 64 15.81 3.19 0.04
N LEU A 65 14.49 3.32 0.15
CA LEU A 65 13.65 3.74 -0.97
C LEU A 65 13.97 5.16 -1.44
N LEU A 66 14.29 6.06 -0.50
CA LEU A 66 14.62 7.46 -0.81
C LEU A 66 15.97 7.61 -1.52
N ASP A 67 16.84 6.61 -1.46
CA ASP A 67 18.11 6.62 -2.21
C ASP A 67 17.86 6.31 -3.71
N ASN A 68 16.70 5.74 -4.04
CA ASN A 68 16.36 5.24 -5.38
C ASN A 68 14.94 5.67 -5.80
N VAL A 69 14.61 6.95 -5.58
CA VAL A 69 13.24 7.49 -5.76
C VAL A 69 12.68 7.25 -7.16
N THR A 70 13.47 7.42 -8.22
CA THR A 70 13.01 7.26 -9.60
C THR A 70 12.46 5.86 -9.85
N GLU A 71 13.19 4.83 -9.42
CA GLU A 71 12.77 3.44 -9.56
C GLU A 71 11.56 3.12 -8.66
N ALA A 72 11.54 3.68 -7.44
CA ALA A 72 10.39 3.57 -6.55
C ALA A 72 9.12 4.20 -7.15
N CYS A 73 9.23 5.34 -7.83
CA CYS A 73 8.14 5.98 -8.56
C CYS A 73 7.63 5.10 -9.69
N VAL A 74 8.54 4.55 -10.51
CA VAL A 74 8.18 3.60 -11.58
C VAL A 74 7.44 2.41 -10.98
N PHE A 75 7.93 1.82 -9.90
CA PHE A 75 7.27 0.71 -9.23
C PHE A 75 5.87 1.07 -8.71
N VAL A 76 5.71 2.26 -8.13
CA VAL A 76 4.42 2.77 -7.66
C VAL A 76 3.44 2.98 -8.83
N ASP A 77 3.89 3.43 -9.99
CA ASP A 77 3.03 3.55 -11.17
C ASP A 77 2.54 2.17 -11.66
N HIS A 78 3.40 1.14 -11.59
CA HIS A 78 2.99 -0.23 -11.88
C HIS A 78 1.93 -0.75 -10.89
N LEU A 79 2.01 -0.36 -9.61
CA LEU A 79 0.98 -0.68 -8.61
C LEU A 79 -0.34 0.04 -8.91
N ARG A 80 -0.29 1.33 -9.25
CA ARG A 80 -1.47 2.13 -9.62
C ARG A 80 -2.22 1.55 -10.82
N ALA A 81 -1.49 1.02 -11.80
CA ALA A 81 -2.09 0.38 -12.97
C ALA A 81 -2.79 -0.96 -12.67
N ARG A 82 -2.51 -1.58 -11.52
CA ARG A 82 -2.98 -2.94 -11.18
C ARG A 82 -3.94 -3.00 -9.99
N CYS A 83 -3.85 -2.04 -9.07
CA CYS A 83 -4.57 -2.08 -7.79
C CYS A 83 -5.57 -0.92 -7.70
N CYS A 84 -6.78 -1.21 -7.21
CA CYS A 84 -7.88 -0.25 -7.12
C CYS A 84 -7.78 0.74 -5.94
N GLY A 85 -6.57 1.13 -5.54
CA GLY A 85 -6.30 2.01 -4.41
C GLY A 85 -5.49 3.25 -4.79
N HIS A 86 -5.61 4.31 -4.00
CA HIS A 86 -4.75 5.49 -4.14
C HIS A 86 -3.39 5.18 -3.53
N THR A 87 -2.40 4.92 -4.39
CA THR A 87 -1.04 4.55 -4.00
C THR A 87 -0.09 5.73 -4.18
N ALA A 88 0.79 5.94 -3.20
CA ALA A 88 1.80 6.99 -3.19
C ALA A 88 3.07 6.56 -2.44
N LEU A 89 4.12 7.37 -2.57
CA LEU A 89 5.28 7.31 -1.71
C LEU A 89 5.05 8.21 -0.49
N TYR A 90 5.60 7.82 0.64
CA TYR A 90 5.64 8.65 1.86
C TYR A 90 7.07 8.64 2.40
N ARG A 91 7.41 9.69 3.15
CA ARG A 91 8.60 9.74 3.99
C ARG A 91 8.18 10.05 5.42
N ILE A 92 8.94 9.56 6.39
CA ILE A 92 8.78 9.98 7.77
C ILE A 92 9.28 11.43 7.86
N VAL A 93 8.52 12.26 8.56
CA VAL A 93 8.89 13.63 8.89
C VAL A 93 9.07 13.71 10.40
N ASP A 94 10.24 14.16 10.86
CA ASP A 94 10.55 14.23 12.30
C ASP A 94 9.86 15.40 13.00
N VAL A 95 9.40 16.40 12.23
CA VAL A 95 8.73 17.61 12.73
C VAL A 95 7.67 18.05 11.70
N PHE A 96 6.52 18.50 12.19
CA PHE A 96 5.42 19.09 11.40
C PHE A 96 5.47 20.61 11.44
#